data_AF-A0A7X9TUC2-F1
#
_entry.id   AF-A0A7X9TUC2-F1
#
_cell.length_a   1.000
_cell.length_b   1.000
_cell.length_c   1.000
_cell.angle_alpha   90.00
_cell.angle_beta   90.00
_cell.angle_gamma   90.00
#
_symmetry.space_group_name_H-M   'P 1'
#
loop_
_entity.id
_entity.type
_entity.pdbx_description
1 polymer ?
#
loop_
_entity_poly.entity_id
_entity_poly.type
_entity_poly.pdbx_seq_one_letter_code
_entity_poly.pdbx_strand_id
1 'polypeptide(L)' 'MISAAMLAPTTLGVGWLLLTPVVLWAILRSPWVELFADRRRQHLLFGTVFALFMLWLVRRDFDTGVSYHFIGMTA' A
#
# COMPACT_ATOMS: atom_id res chain seq x y z
N MET A 1 -6.17 12.70 3.56
CA MET A 1 -5.91 11.46 4.32
C MET A 1 -6.73 11.49 5.60
N ILE A 2 -7.43 10.42 5.97
CA ILE A 2 -8.17 10.37 7.25
C ILE A 2 -7.11 10.43 8.36
N SER A 3 -7.10 11.50 9.14
CA SER A 3 -6.12 11.61 10.22
C SER A 3 -6.46 10.62 11.33
N ALA A 4 -5.43 10.05 11.96
CA ALA A 4 -5.62 9.11 13.06
C ALA A 4 -6.43 9.75 14.22
N ALA A 5 -6.35 11.07 14.37
CA ALA A 5 -7.12 11.84 15.34
C ALA A 5 -8.64 11.91 15.04
N MET A 6 -9.06 11.60 13.81
CA MET A 6 -10.46 11.59 13.38
C MET A 6 -11.11 10.20 13.53
N LEU A 7 -10.33 9.17 13.86
CA LEU A 7 -10.82 7.80 14.02
C LEU A 7 -10.96 7.48 15.51
N ALA A 8 -12.09 6.89 15.89
CA ALA A 8 -12.27 6.38 17.24
C ALA A 8 -11.23 5.27 17.52
N PRO A 9 -10.72 5.15 18.76
CA PRO A 9 -9.76 4.10 19.13
C PRO A 9 -10.26 2.68 18.82
N THR A 10 -11.56 2.46 18.94
CA THR A 10 -12.22 1.19 18.60
C THR A 10 -12.15 0.89 17.10
N THR A 11 -12.41 1.88 16.24
CA THR A 11 -12.29 1.74 14.77
C THR A 11 -10.85 1.45 14.36
N LEU A 12 -9.86 2.10 14.99
CA LEU A 12 -8.44 1.80 14.78
C LEU A 12 -8.10 0.36 15.18
N GLY A 13 -8.53 -0.08 16.36
CA GLY A 13 -8.28 -1.43 16.86
C GLY A 13 -8.86 -2.51 15.95
N VAL A 14 -10.11 -2.35 15.52
CA VAL A 14 -10.77 -3.27 14.58
C VAL A 14 -10.08 -3.24 13.21
N GLY A 15 -9.72 -2.06 12.70
CA GLY A 15 -9.00 -1.92 11.44
C GLY A 15 -7.68 -2.69 11.44
N TRP A 16 -6.89 -2.56 12.50
CA TRP A 16 -5.64 -3.33 12.67
C TRP A 16 -5.89 -4.83 12.80
N LEU A 17 -6.90 -5.23 13.57
CA LEU A 17 -7.23 -6.64 13.75
C LEU A 17 -7.63 -7.33 12.44
N LEU A 18 -8.28 -6.61 11.52
CA LEU A 18 -8.65 -7.12 10.21
C LEU A 18 -7.50 -7.03 9.19
N LEU A 19 -6.76 -5.92 9.17
CA LEU A 19 -5.68 -5.70 8.20
C LEU A 19 -4.48 -6.61 8.44
N THR A 20 -4.10 -6.81 9.70
CA THR A 20 -2.93 -7.62 10.09
C THR A 20 -2.98 -9.06 9.56
N PRO A 21 -4.07 -9.84 9.75
CA PRO A 21 -4.14 -11.20 9.22
C PRO A 21 -4.14 -11.24 7.69
N VAL A 22 -4.76 -10.27 7.02
CA VAL A 22 -4.76 -10.17 5.56
C VAL A 22 -3.33 -9.92 5.04
N VAL A 23 -2.62 -8.98 5.66
CA VAL A 23 -1.22 -8.68 5.32
C VAL A 23 -0.32 -9.88 5.60
N LEU A 24 -0.48 -10.52 6.76
CA LEU A 24 0.28 -11.71 7.11
C LEU A 24 0.05 -12.84 6.12
N TRP A 25 -1.21 -13.08 5.74
CA TRP A 25 -1.56 -14.07 4.73
C TRP A 25 -0.94 -13.77 3.36
N ALA A 26 -0.97 -12.51 2.92
CA ALA A 26 -0.34 -12.08 1.66
C ALA A 26 1.18 -12.26 1.68
N ILE A 27 1.83 -11.93 2.82
CA ILE A 27 3.25 -12.15 3.01
C ILE A 27 3.55 -13.64 2.93
N LEU A 28 2.88 -14.48 3.70
CA LEU A 28 3.16 -15.93 3.72
C LEU A 28 2.95 -16.61 2.37
N ARG A 29 2.01 -16.12 1.55
CA ARG A 29 1.70 -16.69 0.23
C ARG A 29 2.59 -16.16 -0.90
N SER A 30 3.34 -15.09 -0.67
CA SER A 30 4.19 -14.48 -1.70
C SER A 30 5.38 -15.40 -2.05
N PRO A 31 5.75 -15.54 -3.34
CA PRO A 31 6.82 -16.44 -3.77
C PRO A 31 8.22 -15.82 -3.51
N TRP A 32 8.60 -15.70 -2.24
CA TRP A 32 9.84 -15.05 -1.81
C TRP A 32 11.09 -15.67 -2.42
N VAL A 33 11.15 -17.00 -2.50
CA VAL A 33 12.33 -17.71 -3.04
C VAL A 33 12.57 -17.32 -4.49
N GLU A 34 11.53 -17.29 -5.32
CA GLU A 34 11.62 -16.89 -6.72
C GLU A 34 11.97 -15.42 -6.86
N LEU A 35 11.48 -14.57 -5.95
CA LEU A 35 11.77 -13.14 -5.96
C LEU A 35 13.23 -12.83 -5.61
N PHE A 36 13.84 -13.59 -4.69
CA PHE A 36 15.25 -13.43 -4.32
C PHE A 36 16.22 -14.19 -5.25
N ALA A 37 15.79 -15.30 -5.85
CA ALA A 37 16.60 -16.08 -6.77
C ALA A 37 16.64 -15.49 -8.19
N ASP A 38 15.53 -14.90 -8.66
CA ASP A 38 15.40 -14.34 -10.01
C ASP A 38 15.59 -12.81 -10.01
N ARG A 39 16.76 -12.37 -10.49
CA ARG A 39 17.09 -10.95 -10.66
C ARG A 39 16.08 -10.20 -11.52
N ARG A 40 15.45 -10.84 -12.52
CA ARG A 40 14.47 -10.17 -13.39
C ARG A 40 13.21 -9.81 -12.61
N ARG A 41 12.71 -10.71 -11.75
CA ARG A 41 11.55 -10.46 -10.89
C ARG A 41 11.84 -9.37 -9.86
N GLN A 42 13.05 -9.35 -9.32
CA GLN A 42 13.50 -8.30 -8.41
C GLN A 42 13.48 -6.91 -9.07
N HIS A 43 14.03 -6.78 -10.28
CA HIS A 43 13.99 -5.51 -11.02
C HIS A 43 12.56 -5.06 -11.35
N LEU A 44 11.68 -6.00 -11.71
CA LEU A 44 10.26 -5.70 -11.94
C LEU A 44 9.59 -5.19 -10.67
N LEU A 45 9.79 -5.84 -9.52
CA LEU A 45 9.25 -5.39 -8.23
C LEU A 45 9.70 -3.95 -7.93
N PHE A 46 11.01 -3.68 -7.97
CA PHE A 46 11.52 -2.34 -7.66
C PHE A 46 11.06 -1.30 -8.68
N GLY A 47 10.98 -1.66 -9.96
CA GLY A 47 10.45 -0.79 -11.01
C GLY A 47 8.99 -0.42 -10.76
N THR A 48 8.14 -1.40 -10.43
CA THR A 48 6.73 -1.16 -10.10
C THR A 48 6.58 -0.33 -8.83
N VAL A 49 7.34 -0.62 -7.77
CA VAL A 49 7.34 0.19 -6.53
C VAL A 49 7.72 1.64 -6.83
N PHE A 50 8.76 1.86 -7.63
CA PHE A 50 9.17 3.20 -8.05
C PHE A 50 8.08 3.90 -8.86
N ALA A 51 7.47 3.21 -9.82
CA ALA A 51 6.38 3.76 -10.62
C ALA A 51 5.16 4.12 -9.77
N LEU A 52 4.76 3.24 -8.84
CA LEU A 52 3.69 3.51 -7.88
C LEU A 52 4.01 4.71 -7.00
N PHE A 53 5.27 4.88 -6.58
CA PHE A 53 5.68 6.05 -5.79
C PHE A 53 5.61 7.34 -6.60
N MET A 54 6.06 7.32 -7.87
CA MET A 54 5.89 8.44 -8.79
C MET A 54 4.42 8.78 -9.01
N LEU A 55 3.59 7.76 -9.21
CA LEU A 55 2.13 7.88 -9.37
C LEU A 55 1.48 8.47 -8.11
N TRP A 56 1.95 8.05 -6.92
CA TRP A 56 1.50 8.57 -5.63
C TRP A 56 1.86 10.05 -5.43
N LEU A 57 3.03 10.48 -5.91
CA LEU A 57 3.43 11.90 -5.87
C LEU A 57 2.55 12.80 -6.73
N VAL A 58 1.89 12.24 -7.76
CA VAL A 58 0.82 12.93 -8.48
C VAL A 58 -0.40 12.99 -7.57
N ARG A 59 -0.39 13.98 -6.68
CA ARG A 59 -1.51 14.28 -5.80
C ARG A 59 -2.08 15.66 -6.09
N ARG A 60 -3.39 15.78 -5.96
CA ARG A 60 -4.08 17.07 -5.95
C ARG A 60 -4.77 17.20 -4.60
N ASP A 61 -4.29 18.14 -3.80
CA ASP A 61 -4.92 18.53 -2.54
C ASP A 61 -6.06 19.53 -2.84
N PHE A 62 -7.24 19.32 -2.26
CA PHE A 62 -8.38 20.24 -2.35
C PHE A 62 -8.62 20.97 -1.03
N ASP A 63 -9.16 22.18 -1.09
CA ASP A 63 -9.45 23.02 0.09
C ASP A 63 -10.49 22.38 1.03
N THR A 64 -11.21 21.35 0.58
CA THR A 64 -12.15 20.56 1.38
C THR A 64 -11.48 19.52 2.31
N GLY A 65 -10.14 19.43 2.30
CA GLY A 65 -9.38 18.48 3.13
C GLY A 65 -9.26 17.07 2.55
N VAL A 66 -9.76 16.86 1.34
CA VAL A 66 -9.63 15.60 0.59
C VAL A 66 -8.52 15.73 -0.45
N SER A 67 -7.71 14.69 -0.62
CA SER A 67 -6.64 14.66 -1.62
C SER A 67 -6.75 13.40 -2.48
N TYR A 68 -6.76 13.56 -3.80
CA TYR A 68 -6.71 12.45 -4.72
C TYR A 68 -5.26 12.03 -4.92
N HIS A 69 -5.03 10.73 -4.78
CA HIS A 69 -3.77 10.08 -5.11
C HIS A 69 -4.09 8.95 -6.08
N PHE A 70 -3.22 8.77 -7.06
CA PHE A 70 -3.27 7.57 -7.88
C PHE A 70 -2.56 6.44 -7.10
N ILE A 71 -3.27 5.35 -6.85
CA ILE A 71 -2.80 4.23 -6.01
C ILE A 71 -2.48 2.98 -6.85
N GLY A 72 -2.92 2.94 -8.11
CA GLY A 72 -2.58 1.85 -9.03
C GLY A 72 -3.10 0.47 -8.60
N MET A 73 -4.23 0.40 -7.87
CA MET A 73 -4.74 -0.85 -7.26
C MET A 73 -5.10 -1.97 -8.26
N THR A 74 -5.17 -1.68 -9.55
CA THR A 74 -5.54 -2.64 -10.62
C THR A 74 -4.45 -2.84 -11.66
N ALA A 75 -3.25 -2.27 -11.45
CA ALA A 75 -2.10 -2.50 -12.33
C ALA A 75 -1.50 -3.89 -12.06
#